data_AF-A0A9P5NDX4-F1
#
_entry.id   AF-A0A9P5NDX4-F1
#
_cell.length_a   1.000
_cell.length_b   1.000
_cell.length_c   1.000
_cell.angle_alpha   90.00
_cell.angle_beta   90.00
_cell.angle_gamma   90.00
#
_symmetry.space_group_name_H-M   'P 1'
#
loop_
_entity.id
_entity.type
_entity.pdbx_description
1 polymer ?
#
loop_
_entity_poly.entity_id
_entity_poly.type
_entity_poly.pdbx_seq_one_letter_code
_entity_poly.pdbx_strand_id
1 'polypeptide(L)'
;MDGFLPALNDTQGAYTNQPSPGSEGEDSDEIFSSPVPPVQFPPHEDTEAYLRQNLNILPPRPVNLSALPDEPFSGKAPKITDLIKLAIWGSKHKQLTLNQIYAEIENRYPSWKMAKDKPWQRSIRHNLSLKAIFVHQERPVSHPGKGHYWMLDYRQGEGNKRDRKR
;
A
#
# COMPACT_ATOMS: atom_id res chain seq x y z
N MET A 1 12.53 -60.28 31.31
CA MET A 1 11.49 -61.06 30.61
C MET A 1 10.70 -61.70 31.73
N ASP A 2 9.76 -60.92 32.23
CA ASP A 2 9.08 -61.19 33.50
C ASP A 2 7.61 -61.40 33.17
N GLY A 3 7.17 -62.64 33.28
CA GLY A 3 5.77 -63.01 33.16
C GLY A 3 5.06 -62.84 34.50
N PHE A 4 3.79 -62.44 34.45
CA PHE A 4 2.76 -62.79 35.44
C PHE A 4 1.38 -62.43 34.86
N LEU A 5 0.52 -63.43 34.67
CA LEU A 5 -0.95 -63.33 34.58
C LEU A 5 -1.51 -63.06 36.02
N PRO A 6 -2.78 -62.67 36.29
CA PRO A 6 -4.00 -63.04 35.57
C PRO A 6 -5.16 -62.01 35.55
N ALA A 7 -6.30 -62.50 35.04
CA ALA A 7 -7.61 -61.89 34.82
C ALA A 7 -8.28 -61.23 36.03
N LEU A 8 -9.27 -60.36 35.74
CA LEU A 8 -10.52 -60.29 36.52
C LEU A 8 -11.68 -59.72 35.68
N ASN A 9 -12.78 -60.42 35.82
CA ASN A 9 -14.10 -60.22 35.24
C ASN A 9 -14.90 -59.17 36.05
N ASP A 10 -16.06 -58.83 35.51
CA ASP A 10 -17.20 -58.12 36.15
C ASP A 10 -17.02 -56.60 36.28
N THR A 11 -17.97 -55.79 35.79
CA THR A 11 -19.27 -55.63 36.46
C THR A 11 -20.27 -54.95 35.52
N GLN A 12 -21.52 -55.44 35.53
CA GLN A 12 -22.67 -54.80 34.90
C GLN A 12 -23.04 -53.47 35.57
N GLY A 13 -23.56 -52.52 34.78
CA GLY A 13 -24.19 -51.30 35.29
C GLY A 13 -25.19 -50.75 34.28
N ALA A 14 -26.45 -51.09 34.47
CA ALA A 14 -27.59 -50.56 33.72
C ALA A 14 -27.78 -49.06 33.97
N TYR A 15 -28.03 -48.29 32.91
CA TYR A 15 -28.86 -47.09 32.99
C TYR A 15 -29.65 -46.93 31.69
N THR A 16 -30.96 -47.07 31.84
CA THR A 16 -31.96 -46.63 30.87
C THR A 16 -31.92 -45.11 30.84
N ASN A 17 -31.96 -44.49 29.66
CA ASN A 17 -32.67 -43.23 29.42
C ASN A 17 -32.69 -42.95 27.92
N GLN A 18 -33.85 -43.13 27.30
CA GLN A 18 -34.19 -42.39 26.09
C GLN A 18 -34.68 -41.00 26.48
N PRO A 19 -34.45 -40.00 25.61
CA PRO A 19 -35.55 -39.12 25.25
C PRO A 19 -35.72 -38.97 23.72
N SER A 20 -36.97 -38.65 23.39
CA SER A 20 -37.65 -38.46 22.11
C SER A 20 -37.01 -37.50 21.08
N PRO A 21 -37.46 -37.54 19.81
CA PRO A 21 -36.95 -36.75 18.70
C PRO A 21 -37.57 -35.34 18.66
N GLY A 22 -36.76 -34.35 18.26
CA GLY A 22 -37.17 -32.98 17.89
C GLY A 22 -35.93 -32.27 17.36
N SER A 23 -35.84 -32.06 16.04
CA SER A 23 -36.27 -30.86 15.32
C SER A 23 -35.08 -29.94 15.01
N GLU A 24 -34.85 -29.80 13.70
CA GLU A 24 -34.44 -28.57 13.02
C GLU A 24 -33.06 -27.99 13.35
N GLY A 25 -32.15 -28.19 12.41
CA GLY A 25 -30.92 -27.41 12.26
C GLY A 25 -30.56 -27.39 10.79
N GLU A 26 -31.06 -26.38 10.09
CA GLU A 26 -30.77 -26.08 8.69
C GLU A 26 -29.26 -25.92 8.51
N ASP A 27 -28.70 -26.78 7.65
CA ASP A 27 -27.33 -26.71 7.17
C ASP A 27 -27.20 -25.46 6.29
N SER A 28 -26.78 -24.36 6.91
CA SER A 28 -26.47 -23.10 6.25
C SER A 28 -24.98 -22.86 6.35
N ASP A 29 -24.21 -23.55 5.52
CA ASP A 29 -22.83 -23.15 5.17
C ASP A 29 -22.85 -21.85 4.34
N GLU A 30 -23.40 -20.75 4.91
CA GLU A 30 -23.13 -19.40 4.44
C GLU A 30 -21.89 -18.87 5.18
N ILE A 31 -20.73 -19.31 4.71
CA ILE A 31 -19.48 -18.59 4.97
C ILE A 31 -19.65 -17.20 4.35
N PHE A 32 -19.97 -16.22 5.21
CA PHE A 32 -20.00 -14.79 4.91
C PHE A 32 -18.79 -14.40 4.05
N SER A 33 -19.00 -14.33 2.74
CA SER A 33 -18.14 -13.57 1.85
C SER A 33 -18.48 -12.11 2.07
N SER A 34 -18.01 -11.54 3.19
CA SER A 34 -18.09 -10.10 3.40
C SER A 34 -17.47 -9.41 2.18
N PRO A 35 -18.21 -8.57 1.44
CA PRO A 35 -17.64 -7.86 0.31
C PRO A 35 -16.56 -6.91 0.85
N VAL A 36 -15.31 -7.15 0.47
CA VAL A 36 -14.21 -6.23 0.76
C VAL A 36 -14.63 -4.86 0.21
N PRO A 37 -14.76 -3.82 1.05
CA PRO A 37 -15.16 -2.50 0.56
C PRO A 37 -14.12 -2.06 -0.49
N PRO A 38 -14.55 -1.51 -1.63
CA PRO A 38 -13.61 -1.04 -2.64
C PRO A 38 -12.65 -0.05 -1.97
N VAL A 39 -11.35 -0.21 -2.21
CA VAL A 39 -10.32 0.66 -1.63
C VAL A 39 -10.61 2.11 -2.07
N GLN A 40 -11.26 2.88 -1.19
CA GLN A 40 -11.58 4.28 -1.45
C GLN A 40 -10.32 5.10 -1.14
N PHE A 41 -9.65 5.57 -2.19
CA PHE A 41 -8.61 6.59 -2.07
C PHE A 41 -9.23 7.89 -1.56
N PRO A 42 -8.44 8.73 -0.85
CA PRO A 42 -8.92 10.03 -0.44
C PRO A 42 -9.38 10.87 -1.64
N PRO A 43 -10.38 11.75 -1.46
CA PRO A 43 -10.75 12.71 -2.47
C PRO A 43 -9.55 13.49 -2.99
N HIS A 44 -9.58 13.85 -4.27
CA HIS A 44 -8.46 14.55 -4.87
C HIS A 44 -8.23 15.94 -4.25
N GLU A 45 -9.30 16.62 -3.84
CA GLU A 45 -9.24 17.95 -3.23
C GLU A 45 -8.48 17.93 -1.89
N ASP A 46 -8.81 17.00 -1.01
CA ASP A 46 -8.13 16.84 0.29
C ASP A 46 -6.63 16.51 0.12
N THR A 47 -6.33 15.64 -0.85
CA THR A 47 -4.94 15.28 -1.15
C THR A 47 -4.18 16.48 -1.71
N GLU A 48 -4.81 17.31 -2.54
CA GLU A 48 -4.20 18.55 -3.03
C GLU A 48 -3.96 19.54 -1.88
N ALA A 49 -4.95 19.75 -1.02
CA ALA A 49 -4.85 20.65 0.13
C ALA A 49 -3.69 20.22 1.05
N TYR A 50 -3.59 18.92 1.34
CA TYR A 50 -2.48 18.34 2.08
C TYR A 50 -1.13 18.62 1.42
N LEU A 51 -1.01 18.40 0.11
CA LEU A 51 0.24 18.66 -0.62
C LEU A 51 0.61 20.14 -0.60
N ARG A 52 -0.37 21.03 -0.78
CA ARG A 52 -0.16 22.48 -0.70
C ARG A 52 0.35 22.90 0.66
N GLN A 53 -0.24 22.38 1.73
CA GLN A 53 0.18 22.67 3.10
C GLN A 53 1.58 22.13 3.39
N ASN A 54 1.85 20.86 3.08
CA ASN A 54 3.12 20.21 3.42
C ASN A 54 4.32 20.68 2.58
N LEU A 55 4.06 21.17 1.36
CA LEU A 55 5.09 21.67 0.45
C LEU A 55 5.09 23.20 0.32
N ASN A 56 4.26 23.89 1.12
CA ASN A 56 4.10 25.34 1.12
C ASN A 56 3.81 25.92 -0.29
N ILE A 57 2.94 25.25 -1.06
CA ILE A 57 2.55 25.65 -2.41
C ILE A 57 1.29 26.52 -2.35
N LEU A 58 1.49 27.84 -2.44
CA LEU A 58 0.40 28.82 -2.44
C LEU A 58 -0.37 28.84 -3.78
N PRO A 59 -1.70 29.00 -3.77
CA PRO A 59 -2.45 29.28 -4.99
C PRO A 59 -2.02 30.64 -5.59
N PRO A 60 -2.06 30.82 -6.93
CA PRO A 60 -2.59 29.93 -7.96
C PRO A 60 -1.58 28.90 -8.49
N ARG A 61 -0.45 28.67 -7.80
CA ARG A 61 0.61 27.79 -8.30
C ARG A 61 0.09 26.34 -8.45
N PRO A 62 0.38 25.68 -9.58
CA PRO A 62 -0.04 24.29 -9.79
C PRO A 62 0.74 23.35 -8.88
N VAL A 63 0.07 22.31 -8.38
CA VAL A 63 0.69 21.26 -7.54
C VAL A 63 1.31 20.21 -8.46
N ASN A 64 2.46 20.51 -9.04
CA ASN A 64 3.22 19.57 -9.87
C ASN A 64 4.72 19.84 -9.72
N LEU A 65 5.56 19.14 -10.50
CA LEU A 65 7.02 19.32 -10.43
C LEU A 65 7.47 20.78 -10.67
N SER A 66 6.67 21.61 -11.36
CA SER A 66 6.97 23.03 -11.51
C SER A 66 6.83 23.86 -10.24
N ALA A 67 6.25 23.29 -9.19
CA ALA A 67 6.21 23.90 -7.87
C ALA A 67 7.56 23.92 -7.15
N LEU A 68 8.48 23.05 -7.58
CA LEU A 68 9.81 22.93 -6.98
C LEU A 68 10.81 23.90 -7.62
N PRO A 69 11.92 24.23 -6.92
CA PRO A 69 13.00 25.03 -7.49
C PRO A 69 13.61 24.35 -8.72
N ASP A 70 14.03 25.20 -9.66
CA ASP A 70 14.74 24.80 -10.87
C ASP A 70 16.24 24.60 -10.63
N GLU A 71 16.88 23.94 -11.59
CA GLU A 71 18.33 23.73 -11.59
C GLU A 71 19.06 24.91 -12.26
N PRO A 72 20.24 25.33 -11.76
CA PRO A 72 20.91 24.87 -10.54
C PRO A 72 20.11 25.28 -9.29
N PHE A 73 19.97 24.35 -8.34
CA PHE A 73 19.19 24.62 -7.14
C PHE A 73 19.79 25.82 -6.42
N SER A 74 19.08 26.96 -6.42
CA SER A 74 19.52 28.23 -5.83
C SER A 74 19.70 28.18 -4.30
N GLY A 75 19.61 27.00 -3.69
CA GLY A 75 19.65 26.76 -2.25
C GLY A 75 19.52 25.27 -1.95
N LYS A 76 18.56 24.92 -1.10
CA LYS A 76 18.35 23.52 -0.73
C LYS A 76 17.66 22.73 -1.85
N ALA A 77 18.29 21.65 -2.31
CA ALA A 77 17.68 20.73 -3.26
C ALA A 77 16.37 20.12 -2.70
N PRO A 78 15.35 19.89 -3.55
CA PRO A 78 14.12 19.23 -3.14
C PRO A 78 14.36 17.83 -2.58
N LYS A 79 13.54 17.40 -1.63
CA LYS A 79 13.60 16.01 -1.14
C LYS A 79 13.08 15.07 -2.23
N ILE A 80 13.66 13.87 -2.32
CA ILE A 80 13.18 12.81 -3.23
C ILE A 80 11.71 12.48 -3.00
N THR A 81 11.25 12.50 -1.75
CA THR A 81 9.83 12.30 -1.42
C THR A 81 8.93 13.35 -2.07
N ASP A 82 9.36 14.61 -2.07
CA ASP A 82 8.55 15.73 -2.55
C ASP A 82 8.50 15.73 -4.08
N LEU A 83 9.61 15.35 -4.72
CA LEU A 83 9.67 15.08 -6.16
C LEU A 83 8.69 13.99 -6.58
N ILE A 84 8.68 12.85 -5.89
CA ILE A 84 7.77 11.74 -6.22
C ILE A 84 6.32 12.15 -5.99
N LYS A 85 6.01 12.83 -4.87
CA LYS A 85 4.66 13.33 -4.56
C LYS A 85 4.15 14.22 -5.70
N LEU A 86 4.94 15.20 -6.12
CA LEU A 86 4.54 16.15 -7.16
C LEU A 86 4.55 15.58 -8.57
N ALA A 87 5.40 14.58 -8.86
CA ALA A 87 5.35 13.84 -10.12
C ALA A 87 4.03 13.07 -10.25
N ILE A 88 3.67 12.29 -9.22
CA ILE A 88 2.41 11.52 -9.21
C ILE A 88 1.21 12.47 -9.28
N TRP A 89 1.18 13.52 -8.45
CA TRP A 89 0.07 14.48 -8.43
C TRP A 89 -0.04 15.30 -9.72
N GLY A 90 1.08 15.62 -10.36
CA GLY A 90 1.10 16.35 -11.62
C GLY A 90 0.50 15.56 -12.79
N SER A 91 0.41 14.23 -12.69
CA SER A 91 -0.15 13.39 -13.74
C SER A 91 -1.67 13.57 -13.89
N LYS A 92 -2.17 13.30 -15.10
CA LYS A 92 -3.61 13.37 -15.43
C LYS A 92 -4.47 12.48 -14.52
N HIS A 93 -3.97 11.28 -14.21
CA HIS A 93 -4.71 10.26 -13.47
C HIS A 93 -4.29 10.15 -12.00
N LYS A 94 -3.44 11.06 -11.50
CA LYS A 94 -2.90 11.03 -10.13
C LYS A 94 -2.23 9.70 -9.76
N GLN A 95 -1.74 8.99 -10.79
CA GLN A 95 -1.10 7.69 -10.68
C GLN A 95 -0.02 7.56 -11.75
N LEU A 96 1.14 7.03 -11.38
CA LEU A 96 2.26 6.83 -12.30
C LEU A 96 2.96 5.50 -12.02
N THR A 97 3.49 4.90 -13.06
CA THR A 97 4.37 3.73 -12.94
C THR A 97 5.79 4.18 -12.58
N LEU A 98 6.61 3.28 -12.05
CA LEU A 98 8.00 3.60 -11.70
C LEU A 98 8.78 4.24 -12.87
N ASN A 99 8.61 3.71 -14.08
CA ASN A 99 9.26 4.25 -15.27
C ASN A 99 8.74 5.64 -15.64
N GLN A 100 7.44 5.89 -15.46
CA GLN A 100 6.89 7.22 -15.71
C GLN A 100 7.37 8.23 -14.67
N ILE A 101 7.53 7.84 -13.39
CA ILE A 101 8.12 8.71 -12.37
C ILE A 101 9.54 9.12 -12.77
N TYR A 102 10.34 8.19 -13.30
CA TYR A 102 11.67 8.53 -13.83
C TYR A 102 11.58 9.53 -14.97
N ALA A 103 10.67 9.30 -15.93
CA ALA A 103 10.50 10.17 -17.08
C ALA A 103 10.06 11.59 -16.70
N GLU A 104 9.10 11.74 -15.79
CA GLU A 104 8.64 13.05 -15.30
C GLU A 104 9.76 13.85 -14.63
N ILE A 105 10.58 13.19 -13.82
CA ILE A 105 11.72 13.83 -13.15
C ILE A 105 12.81 14.19 -14.16
N GLU A 106 13.16 13.29 -15.08
CA GLU A 106 14.14 13.56 -16.15
C GLU A 106 13.68 14.67 -17.10
N ASN A 107 12.37 14.79 -17.33
CA ASN A 107 11.79 15.86 -18.14
C ASN A 107 11.91 17.22 -17.47
N ARG A 108 11.77 17.28 -16.13
CA ARG A 108 11.94 18.52 -15.37
C ARG A 108 13.41 18.86 -15.13
N TYR A 109 14.26 17.87 -14.87
CA TYR A 109 15.66 18.04 -14.49
C TYR A 109 16.58 17.28 -15.45
N PRO A 110 16.93 17.86 -16.61
CA PRO A 110 17.72 17.19 -17.63
C PRO A 110 19.10 16.69 -17.15
N SER A 111 19.71 17.32 -16.15
CA SER A 111 21.00 16.86 -15.63
C SER A 111 20.92 15.48 -14.97
N TRP A 112 19.77 15.10 -14.44
CA TRP A 112 19.55 13.80 -13.80
C TRP A 112 19.54 12.68 -14.83
N LYS A 113 19.13 12.99 -16.06
CA LYS A 113 19.19 12.08 -17.20
C LYS A 113 20.64 11.76 -17.60
N MET A 114 21.53 12.74 -17.48
CA MET A 114 22.96 12.62 -17.83
C MET A 114 23.80 12.00 -16.72
N ALA A 115 23.27 11.87 -15.50
CA ALA A 115 23.99 11.28 -14.38
C ALA A 115 24.31 9.80 -14.63
N LYS A 116 25.60 9.46 -14.59
CA LYS A 116 26.10 8.08 -14.71
C LYS A 116 25.52 7.21 -13.59
N ASP A 117 25.15 5.97 -13.92
CA ASP A 117 24.61 4.94 -13.01
C ASP A 117 23.29 5.30 -12.28
N LYS A 118 22.72 6.48 -12.58
CA LYS A 118 21.42 6.98 -12.09
C LYS A 118 21.16 6.67 -10.60
N PRO A 119 22.04 7.07 -9.66
CA PRO A 119 21.90 6.78 -8.23
C PRO A 119 20.57 7.29 -7.64
N TRP A 120 20.04 8.38 -8.20
CA TRP A 120 18.74 8.93 -7.84
C TRP A 120 17.58 7.94 -8.07
N GLN A 121 17.65 7.07 -9.08
CA GLN A 121 16.62 6.05 -9.32
C GLN A 121 16.56 5.01 -8.20
N ARG A 122 17.72 4.65 -7.64
CA ARG A 122 17.78 3.76 -6.47
C ARG A 122 17.09 4.43 -5.27
N SER A 123 17.37 5.71 -5.05
CA SER A 123 16.72 6.50 -4.00
C SER A 123 15.20 6.60 -4.21
N ILE A 124 14.72 6.73 -5.45
CA ILE A 124 13.28 6.72 -5.75
C ILE A 124 12.65 5.38 -5.36
N ARG A 125 13.21 4.26 -5.84
CA ARG A 125 12.69 2.92 -5.51
C ARG A 125 12.68 2.68 -3.99
N HIS A 126 13.73 3.12 -3.31
CA HIS A 126 13.81 3.03 -1.87
C HIS A 126 12.69 3.83 -1.19
N ASN A 127 12.45 5.08 -1.60
CA ASN A 127 11.42 5.93 -0.99
C ASN A 127 10.00 5.41 -1.23
N LEU A 128 9.70 4.91 -2.43
CA LEU A 128 8.40 4.31 -2.76
C LEU A 128 8.06 3.11 -1.86
N SER A 129 9.07 2.30 -1.53
CA SER A 129 8.91 1.18 -0.60
C SER A 129 8.99 1.59 0.88
N LEU A 130 9.71 2.65 1.20
CA LEU A 130 9.93 3.08 2.58
C LEU A 130 8.74 3.88 3.14
N LYS A 131 8.24 4.87 2.39
CA LYS A 131 7.26 5.84 2.89
C LYS A 131 5.82 5.33 2.75
N ALA A 132 5.04 5.52 3.81
CA ALA A 132 3.66 5.03 3.89
C ALA A 132 2.72 5.73 2.90
N ILE A 133 2.95 7.02 2.64
CA ILE A 133 2.16 7.81 1.69
C ILE A 133 2.14 7.24 0.26
N PHE A 134 3.18 6.50 -0.16
CA PHE A 134 3.24 5.90 -1.48
C PHE A 134 2.64 4.51 -1.46
N VAL A 135 1.47 4.39 -2.07
CA VAL A 135 0.74 3.12 -2.16
C VAL A 135 0.76 2.62 -3.59
N HIS A 136 0.81 1.30 -3.77
CA HIS A 136 0.76 0.72 -5.10
C HIS A 136 -0.62 0.15 -5.39
N GLN A 137 -1.08 0.32 -6.63
CA GLN A 137 -2.30 -0.27 -7.14
C GLN A 137 -1.98 -1.20 -8.31
N GLU A 138 -2.58 -2.39 -8.28
CA GLU A 138 -2.47 -3.33 -9.39
C GLU A 138 -3.05 -2.74 -10.66
N ARG A 139 -2.43 -3.07 -11.79
CA ARG A 139 -2.96 -2.64 -13.08
C ARG A 139 -4.22 -3.46 -13.40
N PRO A 140 -5.23 -2.85 -14.02
CA PRO A 140 -6.35 -3.62 -14.53
C PRO A 140 -5.85 -4.64 -15.56
N VAL A 141 -6.45 -5.83 -15.55
CA VAL A 141 -6.10 -6.94 -16.46
C VAL A 141 -6.21 -6.53 -17.94
N SER A 142 -7.04 -5.53 -18.26
CA SER A 142 -7.18 -4.97 -19.60
C SER A 142 -5.94 -4.23 -20.12
N HIS A 143 -5.01 -3.83 -19.25
CA HIS A 143 -3.79 -3.12 -19.63
C HIS A 143 -2.53 -3.92 -19.23
N PRO A 144 -2.18 -4.97 -19.99
CA PRO A 144 -0.98 -5.76 -19.72
C PRO A 144 0.27 -4.87 -19.85
N GLY A 145 1.03 -4.75 -18.75
CA GLY A 145 2.21 -3.90 -18.69
C GLY A 145 3.06 -4.18 -17.46
N LYS A 146 4.34 -3.78 -17.51
CA LYS A 146 5.31 -4.08 -16.44
C LYS A 146 5.06 -3.22 -15.18
N GLY A 147 4.87 -3.87 -14.04
CA GLY A 147 4.80 -3.24 -12.72
C GLY A 147 3.40 -2.70 -12.36
N HIS A 148 3.31 -1.98 -11.25
CA HIS A 148 2.07 -1.41 -10.71
C HIS A 148 2.02 0.12 -10.89
N TYR A 149 0.84 0.70 -10.67
CA TYR A 149 0.71 2.14 -10.49
C TYR A 149 1.08 2.53 -9.07
N TRP A 150 1.75 3.66 -8.92
CA TRP A 150 1.99 4.32 -7.65
C TRP A 150 1.05 5.50 -7.52
N MET A 151 0.44 5.62 -6.35
CA MET A 151 -0.52 6.66 -5.98
C MET A 151 -0.14 7.25 -4.62
N LEU A 152 -0.80 8.36 -4.28
CA LEU A 152 -0.66 9.01 -2.98
C LEU A 152 -1.89 8.75 -2.12
N ASP A 153 -1.65 8.33 -0.87
CA ASP A 153 -2.68 8.28 0.17
C ASP A 153 -2.19 9.05 1.39
N TYR A 154 -2.66 10.29 1.56
CA TYR A 154 -2.23 11.16 2.67
C TYR A 154 -2.63 10.62 4.03
N ARG A 155 -3.67 9.76 4.11
CA ARG A 155 -4.17 9.18 5.37
C ARG A 155 -3.16 8.23 6.00
N GLN A 156 -2.23 7.70 5.21
CA GLN A 156 -1.11 6.88 5.70
C GLN A 156 -0.05 7.71 6.46
N GLY A 157 -0.10 9.03 6.37
CA GLY A 157 0.84 9.96 7.00
C GLY A 157 2.23 10.00 6.35
N GLU A 158 3.15 10.75 6.96
CA GLU A 158 4.55 10.92 6.49
C GLU A 158 5.53 9.87 7.03
N GLY A 159 5.00 8.88 7.75
CA GLY A 159 5.76 7.80 8.36
C GLY A 159 6.37 6.81 7.36
N ASN A 160 7.11 5.84 7.90
CA ASN A 160 7.58 4.69 7.13
C ASN A 160 6.57 3.55 7.25
N LYS A 161 6.43 2.69 6.22
CA LYS A 161 5.43 1.60 6.16
C LYS A 161 5.54 0.55 7.29
N ARG A 162 6.70 0.42 7.91
CA ARG A 162 6.93 -0.53 9.01
C ARG A 162 7.43 0.24 10.21
N ASP A 163 6.78 0.05 11.34
CA ASP A 163 7.34 0.49 12.62
C ASP A 163 8.59 -0.33 12.91
N ARG A 164 9.72 0.36 13.00
CA ARG A 164 10.95 -0.26 13.49
C ARG A 164 10.77 -0.42 14.99
N LYS A 165 10.40 -1.64 15.44
CA LYS A 165 10.45 -2.00 16.86
C LYS A 165 11.87 -1.72 17.35
N ARG A 166 12.01 -0.68 18.18
CA ARG A 166 13.27 -0.30 18.84
C ARG A 166 13.51 -1.22 20.02
#